data_AF-A0A4R6R1A8-F1
#
_entry.id   AF-A0A4R6R1A8-F1
#
_cell.length_a   1.000
_cell.length_b   1.000
_cell.length_c   1.000
_cell.angle_alpha   90.00
_cell.angle_beta   90.00
_cell.angle_gamma   90.00
#
_symmetry.space_group_name_H-M   'P 1'
#
loop_
_entity.id
_entity.type
_entity.pdbx_description
1 polymer ?
#
loop_
_entity_poly.entity_id
_entity_poly.type
_entity_poly.pdbx_seq_one_letter_code
_entity_poly.pdbx_strand_id
1 'polypeptide(L)'
;MGLEIAEVERALLALDPEARAEVIRRGLRSLDEGYAAPEGTVAADEWRDELKRRADDVVEGRVELGTFAATKAEFERRHPRTAE
;
A
#
# COMPACT_ATOMS: atom_id res chain seq x y z
N MET A 1 -18.83 18.43 18.47
CA MET A 1 -18.21 18.98 19.68
C MET A 1 -16.74 18.59 19.59
N GLY A 2 -15.87 19.54 19.25
CA GLY A 2 -14.44 19.30 19.14
C GLY A 2 -13.79 19.42 20.52
N LEU A 3 -12.71 18.69 20.76
CA LEU A 3 -11.85 18.95 21.92
C LEU A 3 -11.14 20.28 21.71
N GLU A 4 -11.08 21.11 22.75
CA GLU A 4 -10.31 22.35 22.72
C GLU A 4 -8.81 22.04 22.72
N ILE A 5 -7.99 22.87 22.07
CA ILE A 5 -6.53 22.63 21.94
C ILE A 5 -5.87 22.44 23.32
N ALA A 6 -6.30 23.22 24.31
CA ALA A 6 -5.81 23.13 25.69
C ALA A 6 -6.19 21.82 26.40
N GLU A 7 -7.22 21.12 25.94
CA GLU A 7 -7.59 19.79 26.46
C GLU A 7 -6.74 18.70 25.81
N VAL A 8 -6.46 18.82 24.52
CA VAL A 8 -5.55 17.91 23.79
C VAL A 8 -4.14 18.01 24.35
N GLU A 9 -3.64 19.21 24.61
CA GLU A 9 -2.30 19.41 25.19
C GLU A 9 -2.20 18.80 26.60
N ARG A 10 -3.19 19.03 27.45
CA ARG A 10 -3.25 18.41 28.79
C ARG A 10 -3.30 16.89 28.71
N ALA A 11 -4.07 16.33 27.78
CA ALA A 11 -4.16 14.89 27.56
C ALA A 11 -2.81 14.30 27.08
N LEU A 12 -2.11 14.98 26.16
CA LEU A 12 -0.78 14.56 25.69
C LEU A 12 0.27 14.57 26.80
N LEU A 13 0.27 15.63 27.63
CA LEU A 13 1.22 15.74 28.75
C LEU A 13 0.94 14.76 29.87
N ALA A 14 -0.30 14.29 30.03
CA ALA A 14 -0.68 13.27 31.00
C ALA A 14 -0.23 11.85 30.62
N LEU A 15 0.14 11.61 29.36
CA LEU A 15 0.73 10.34 28.92
C LEU A 15 2.12 10.14 29.53
N ASP A 16 2.52 8.89 29.70
CA ASP A 16 3.91 8.57 30.00
C ASP A 16 4.82 9.01 28.82
N PRO A 17 6.14 9.18 29.06
CA PRO A 17 7.05 9.70 28.05
C PRO A 17 7.07 8.91 26.74
N GLU A 18 6.87 7.60 26.79
CA GLU A 18 6.99 6.71 25.65
C GLU A 18 5.72 6.74 24.79
N ALA A 19 4.55 6.67 25.42
CA ALA A 19 3.27 6.88 24.77
C ALA A 19 3.14 8.29 24.18
N ARG A 20 3.62 9.32 24.90
CA ARG A 20 3.65 10.70 24.38
C ARG A 20 4.54 10.83 23.14
N ALA A 21 5.72 10.22 23.16
CA ALA A 21 6.64 10.25 22.01
C ALA A 21 6.03 9.59 20.77
N GLU A 22 5.29 8.49 20.94
CA GLU A 22 4.64 7.81 19.82
C GLU A 22 3.49 8.62 19.22
N VAL A 23 2.67 9.28 20.05
CA VAL A 23 1.59 10.15 19.54
C VAL A 23 2.16 11.36 18.79
N ILE A 24 3.22 12.00 19.30
CA ILE A 24 3.89 13.12 18.62
C ILE A 24 4.48 12.64 17.29
N ARG A 25 5.17 11.49 17.28
CA ARG A 25 5.75 10.91 16.06
C ARG A 25 4.68 10.64 15.00
N ARG A 26 3.54 10.08 15.40
CA ARG A 26 2.41 9.83 14.51
C ARG A 26 1.78 11.13 14.01
N GLY A 27 1.63 12.12 14.88
CA GLY A 27 1.11 13.45 14.54
C GLY A 27 2.00 14.16 13.51
N LEU A 28 3.32 14.20 13.73
CA LEU A 28 4.27 14.78 12.79
C LEU A 28 4.23 14.10 11.42
N ARG A 29 4.13 12.77 11.40
CA ARG A 29 3.99 12.01 10.16
C ARG A 29 2.67 12.29 9.44
N SER A 30 1.58 12.55 10.15
CA SER A 30 0.30 12.87 9.51
C SER A 30 0.25 14.25 8.82
N LEU A 31 1.21 15.12 9.13
CA LEU A 31 1.36 16.44 8.50
C LEU A 31 2.20 16.40 7.22
N ASP A 32 2.85 15.27 6.95
CA ASP A 32 3.59 15.06 5.71
C ASP A 32 2.60 14.57 4.64
N GLU A 33 2.31 15.43 3.66
CA GLU A 33 1.38 15.14 2.55
C GLU A 33 1.81 13.92 1.72
N GLY A 34 3.07 13.48 1.85
CA GLY A 34 3.60 12.25 1.26
C GLY A 34 3.51 11.00 2.14
N TYR A 35 3.06 11.12 3.39
CA TYR A 35 2.98 10.00 4.33
C TYR A 35 1.62 9.28 4.24
N ALA A 36 1.56 8.27 3.37
CA ALA A 36 0.55 7.22 3.52
C ALA A 36 0.87 6.41 4.79
N ALA A 37 -0.09 6.33 5.73
CA ALA A 37 0.06 5.54 6.94
C ALA A 37 0.48 4.09 6.61
N PRO A 38 1.39 3.47 7.38
CA PRO A 38 1.90 2.17 7.04
C PRO A 38 0.95 1.08 7.53
N GLU A 39 -0.03 0.73 6.70
CA GLU A 39 -0.64 -0.59 6.76
C GLU A 39 0.13 -1.49 5.77
N GLY A 40 1.18 -2.17 6.26
CA GLY A 40 1.87 -3.24 5.50
C GLY A 40 2.97 -2.81 4.52
N THR A 41 3.82 -1.84 4.88
CA THR A 41 4.62 -1.03 3.94
C THR A 41 5.72 -1.69 3.12
N VAL A 42 6.29 -2.84 3.49
CA VAL A 42 7.34 -3.45 2.65
C VAL A 42 6.74 -4.04 1.37
N ALA A 43 5.58 -4.70 1.47
CA ALA A 43 4.92 -5.29 0.31
C ALA A 43 4.35 -4.23 -0.64
N ALA A 44 3.90 -3.09 -0.13
CA ALA A 44 3.24 -2.06 -0.95
C ALA A 44 4.22 -1.33 -1.88
N ASP A 45 5.45 -1.07 -1.43
CA ASP A 45 6.46 -0.39 -2.25
C ASP A 45 7.03 -1.34 -3.32
N GLU A 46 7.36 -2.58 -2.95
CA GLU A 46 7.80 -3.61 -3.90
C GLU A 46 6.73 -3.92 -4.96
N TRP A 47 5.45 -3.96 -4.58
CA TRP A 47 4.35 -4.11 -5.54
C TRP A 47 4.17 -2.90 -6.44
N ARG A 48 4.38 -1.68 -5.93
CA ARG A 48 4.32 -0.47 -6.76
C ARG A 48 5.43 -0.45 -7.80
N ASP A 49 6.65 -0.84 -7.42
CA ASP A 49 7.78 -0.94 -8.34
C ASP A 49 7.57 -2.03 -9.38
N GLU A 50 7.03 -3.19 -8.99
CA GLU A 50 6.64 -4.26 -9.90
C GLU A 50 5.59 -3.81 -10.93
N LEU A 51 4.51 -3.15 -10.46
CA LEU A 51 3.46 -2.67 -11.34
C LEU A 51 3.96 -1.62 -12.33
N LYS A 52 4.81 -0.69 -11.87
CA LYS A 52 5.42 0.31 -12.72
C LYS A 52 6.26 -0.34 -13.81
N ARG A 53 7.13 -1.29 -13.44
CA ARG A 53 8.00 -1.98 -14.41
C ARG A 53 7.18 -2.71 -15.49
N ARG A 54 6.10 -3.40 -15.11
CA ARG A 54 5.22 -4.09 -16.07
C ARG A 54 4.47 -3.13 -16.97
N ALA A 55 4.06 -1.97 -16.45
CA ALA A 55 3.44 -0.94 -17.26
C ALA A 55 4.44 -0.38 -18.28
N ASP A 56 5.67 -0.10 -17.86
CA ASP A 56 6.76 0.37 -18.74
C ASP A 56 7.08 -0.67 -19.83
N ASP A 57 7.13 -1.97 -19.48
CA ASP A 57 7.33 -3.05 -20.46
C ASP A 57 6.27 -3.03 -21.58
N VAL A 58 5.01 -2.72 -21.25
CA VAL A 58 3.92 -2.62 -22.23
C VAL A 58 4.02 -1.32 -23.03
N VAL A 59 4.27 -0.19 -22.36
CA VAL A 59 4.35 1.14 -23.00
C VAL A 59 5.53 1.23 -23.98
N GLU A 60 6.67 0.63 -23.61
CA GLU A 60 7.87 0.59 -24.44
C GLU A 60 7.83 -0.52 -25.50
N GLY A 61 6.76 -1.33 -25.54
CA GLY A 61 6.61 -2.42 -26.50
C GLY A 61 7.57 -3.59 -26.27
N ARG A 62 8.15 -3.72 -25.07
CA ARG A 62 8.94 -4.90 -24.68
C ARG A 62 8.07 -6.14 -24.52
N VAL A 63 6.79 -5.94 -24.20
CA VAL A 63 5.76 -6.98 -24.07
C VAL A 63 4.49 -6.56 -24.78
N GLU A 64 3.87 -7.50 -25.50
CA GLU A 64 2.56 -7.32 -26.10
C GLU A 64 1.45 -7.91 -25.22
N LEU A 65 0.34 -7.17 -25.07
CA LEU A 65 -0.83 -7.66 -24.36
C LEU A 65 -1.61 -8.65 -25.23
N GLY A 66 -1.81 -9.86 -24.72
CA GLY A 66 -2.63 -10.88 -25.34
C GLY A 66 -4.13 -10.67 -25.10
N THR A 67 -4.96 -11.45 -25.80
CA THR A 67 -6.39 -11.50 -25.51
C THR A 67 -6.67 -12.39 -24.30
N PHE A 68 -7.79 -12.12 -23.62
CA PHE A 68 -8.27 -13.00 -22.56
C PHE A 68 -8.50 -14.43 -23.06
N ALA A 69 -9.04 -14.59 -24.27
CA ALA A 69 -9.30 -15.92 -24.86
C ALA A 69 -8.01 -16.73 -25.03
N ALA A 70 -6.95 -16.12 -25.56
CA ALA A 70 -5.64 -16.77 -25.69
C ALA A 70 -5.05 -17.14 -24.32
N THR A 71 -5.17 -16.22 -23.35
CA THR A 71 -4.71 -16.44 -21.98
C THR A 71 -5.43 -17.62 -21.31
N LYS A 72 -6.76 -17.68 -21.47
CA LYS A 72 -7.59 -18.78 -20.94
C LYS A 72 -7.22 -20.12 -21.59
N ALA A 73 -7.08 -20.17 -22.90
CA ALA A 73 -6.71 -21.39 -23.61
C ALA A 73 -5.35 -21.93 -23.16
N GLU A 74 -4.36 -21.05 -22.97
CA GLU A 74 -3.04 -21.41 -22.45
C GLU A 74 -3.11 -21.92 -21.00
N PHE A 75 -3.95 -21.30 -20.17
CA PHE A 75 -4.19 -21.77 -18.79
C PHE A 75 -4.80 -23.17 -18.77
N GLU A 76 -5.85 -23.42 -19.55
CA GLU A 76 -6.52 -24.73 -19.65
C GLU A 76 -5.58 -25.80 -20.21
N ARG A 77 -4.70 -25.44 -21.15
CA ARG A 77 -3.66 -26.33 -21.68
C ARG A 77 -2.63 -26.72 -20.61
N ARG A 78 -2.22 -25.78 -19.76
CA ARG A 78 -1.23 -26.01 -18.68
C ARG A 78 -1.85 -26.71 -17.47
N HIS A 79 -3.15 -26.50 -17.23
CA HIS A 79 -3.91 -27.05 -16.12
C HIS A 79 -5.12 -27.83 -16.63
N PRO A 80 -4.91 -28.98 -17.30
CA PRO A 80 -6.01 -29.79 -17.78
C PRO A 80 -6.87 -30.23 -16.59
N ARG A 81 -8.18 -30.06 -16.70
CA ARG A 81 -9.10 -30.55 -15.66
C ARG A 81 -8.97 -32.06 -15.61
N THR A 82 -8.58 -32.60 -14.46
CA THR A 82 -8.66 -34.04 -14.19
C THR A 82 -10.13 -34.43 -14.28
N ALA A 83 -10.46 -35.39 -15.15
CA ALA A 83 -11.79 -35.97 -15.16
C ALA A 83 -11.97 -36.78 -13.87
N GLU A 84 -12.96 -36.41 -13.05
CA GLU A 84 -13.51 -37.26 -11.99
C GLU A 84 -14.49 -38.28 -12.60
#